data_AF-A0A1Y1UQC5-F1
#
_entry.id   AF-A0A1Y1UQC5-F1
#
_cell.length_a   1.000
_cell.length_b   1.000
_cell.length_c   1.000
_cell.angle_alpha   90.00
_cell.angle_beta   90.00
_cell.angle_gamma   90.00
#
_symmetry.space_group_name_H-M   'P 1'
#
loop_
_entity.id
_entity.type
_entity.pdbx_description
1 polymer ?
#
loop_
_entity_poly.entity_id
_entity_poly.type
_entity_poly.pdbx_seq_one_letter_code
_entity_poly.pdbx_strand_id
1 'polypeptide(L)'
;MSKNQVAGGHKAAINNDSVPEESKENSKRVLEEMEQSGEVEEDSGNKSKNENNVIGGHKATLKNPNVGEEAKEHSREVLKEHGVEVEEYSQSGEETFVRGT
;
A
#
# COMPACT_ATOMS: atom_id res chain seq x y z
N MET A 1 7.85 -18.11 19.52
CA MET A 1 8.16 -17.33 18.30
C MET A 1 7.68 -18.13 17.11
N SER A 2 6.84 -17.56 16.25
CA SER A 2 6.48 -18.19 14.98
C SER A 2 7.66 -18.08 14.00
N LYS A 3 7.84 -19.08 13.11
CA LYS A 3 8.87 -19.05 12.06
C LYS A 3 8.71 -17.83 11.13
N ASN A 4 7.49 -17.35 10.90
CA ASN A 4 7.23 -16.09 10.17
C ASN A 4 7.81 -14.87 10.89
N GLN A 5 7.80 -14.83 12.22
CA GLN A 5 8.40 -13.73 12.99
C GLN A 5 9.93 -13.77 12.89
N VAL A 6 10.51 -14.97 12.88
CA VAL A 6 11.96 -15.18 12.72
C VAL A 6 12.40 -14.77 11.31
N ALA A 7 11.66 -15.20 10.27
CA ALA A 7 11.89 -14.79 8.89
C ALA A 7 11.79 -13.25 8.72
N GLY A 8 10.77 -12.63 9.33
CA GLY A 8 10.64 -11.17 9.34
C GLY A 8 11.84 -10.44 9.96
N GLY A 9 12.39 -10.99 11.06
CA GLY A 9 13.59 -10.46 11.71
C GLY A 9 14.84 -10.55 10.82
N HIS A 10 15.06 -11.69 10.16
CA HIS A 10 16.17 -11.86 9.21
C HIS A 10 16.03 -10.94 7.99
N LYS A 11 14.80 -10.74 7.49
CA LYS A 11 14.51 -9.83 6.38
C LYS A 11 14.81 -8.37 6.75
N ALA A 12 14.51 -7.97 7.99
CA ALA A 12 14.88 -6.65 8.50
C ALA A 12 16.40 -6.48 8.63
N ALA A 13 17.11 -7.51 9.12
CA ALA A 13 18.56 -7.48 9.26
C ALA A 13 19.27 -7.32 7.90
N ILE A 14 18.78 -7.98 6.84
CA ILE A 14 19.34 -7.88 5.49
C ILE A 14 19.26 -6.45 4.93
N ASN A 15 18.16 -5.74 5.20
CA ASN A 15 17.94 -4.37 4.71
C ASN A 15 18.57 -3.28 5.59
N ASN A 16 19.13 -3.65 6.75
CA ASN A 16 19.73 -2.68 7.65
C ASN A 16 21.21 -2.43 7.30
N ASP A 17 21.54 -1.19 6.92
CA ASP A 17 22.91 -0.77 6.58
C ASP A 17 23.89 -0.85 7.76
N SER A 18 23.40 -0.88 9.00
CA SER A 18 24.23 -1.06 10.19
C SER A 18 24.67 -2.51 10.43
N VAL A 19 24.12 -3.47 9.66
CA VAL A 19 24.46 -4.90 9.77
C VAL A 19 25.60 -5.22 8.78
N PRO A 20 26.68 -5.89 9.21
CA PRO A 20 27.78 -6.26 8.32
C PRO A 20 27.34 -7.31 7.29
N GLU A 21 27.96 -7.30 6.11
CA GLU A 21 27.55 -8.13 4.97
C GLU A 21 27.58 -9.64 5.29
N GLU A 22 28.56 -10.11 6.06
CA GLU A 22 28.65 -11.50 6.52
C GLU A 22 27.38 -11.93 7.29
N SER A 23 26.84 -11.05 8.13
CA SER A 23 25.61 -11.32 8.89
C SER A 23 24.36 -11.26 8.01
N LYS A 24 24.36 -10.44 6.95
CA LYS A 24 23.30 -10.40 5.95
C LYS A 24 23.28 -11.68 5.12
N GLU A 25 24.44 -12.17 4.69
CA GLU A 25 24.56 -13.44 3.95
C GLU A 25 24.09 -14.63 4.79
N ASN A 26 24.45 -14.69 6.07
CA ASN A 26 23.95 -15.72 6.97
C ASN A 26 22.41 -15.66 7.09
N SER A 27 21.86 -14.46 7.29
CA SER A 27 20.42 -14.24 7.36
C SER A 27 19.69 -14.65 6.07
N LYS A 28 20.30 -14.43 4.90
CA LYS A 28 19.76 -14.86 3.60
C LYS A 28 19.70 -16.38 3.50
N ARG A 29 20.77 -17.09 3.89
CA ARG A 29 20.79 -18.57 3.86
C ARG A 29 19.74 -19.19 4.78
N VAL A 30 19.59 -18.62 5.98
CA VAL A 30 18.58 -19.09 6.94
C VAL A 30 17.16 -18.88 6.40
N LEU A 31 16.90 -17.75 5.73
CA LEU A 31 15.63 -17.50 5.07
C LEU A 31 15.35 -18.49 3.93
N GLU A 32 16.34 -18.75 3.08
CA GLU A 32 16.22 -19.68 1.96
C GLU A 32 15.94 -21.11 2.45
N GLU A 33 16.61 -21.56 3.51
CA GLU A 33 16.34 -22.87 4.14
C GLU A 33 14.91 -22.95 4.68
N MET A 34 14.43 -21.88 5.32
CA MET A 34 13.07 -21.82 5.87
C MET A 34 11.98 -21.73 4.78
N GLU A 35 12.30 -21.14 3.62
CA GLU A 35 11.44 -21.10 2.45
C GLU A 35 11.40 -22.48 1.76
N GLN A 36 12.56 -23.13 1.65
CA GLN A 36 12.71 -24.47 1.10
C GLN A 36 12.04 -25.55 1.96
N SER A 37 11.97 -25.36 3.28
CA SER A 37 11.24 -26.25 4.18
C SER A 37 9.72 -26.12 4.06
N GLY A 38 9.22 -25.11 3.33
CA GLY A 38 7.78 -24.87 3.12
C GLY A 38 7.02 -24.49 4.39
N GLU A 39 7.73 -24.16 5.47
CA GLU A 39 7.12 -23.79 6.76
C GLU A 39 6.94 -22.28 6.92
N VAL A 40 7.62 -21.49 6.07
CA VAL A 40 7.31 -20.08 5.89
C VAL A 40 6.25 -20.03 4.80
N GLU A 41 4.99 -20.05 5.25
CA GLU A 41 3.90 -19.50 4.44
C GLU A 41 4.33 -18.05 4.14
N GLU A 42 4.86 -17.82 2.94
CA GLU A 42 5.04 -16.48 2.41
C GLU A 42 3.65 -15.86 2.43
N ASP A 43 3.38 -15.08 3.47
CA ASP A 43 2.18 -14.27 3.56
C ASP A 43 2.28 -13.20 2.46
N SER A 44 1.97 -13.60 1.23
CA SER A 44 1.43 -12.74 0.18
C SER A 44 0.12 -12.06 0.63
N GLY A 45 -0.31 -12.24 1.89
CA GLY A 45 -1.40 -11.55 2.57
C GLY A 45 -1.16 -10.05 2.79
N ASN A 46 0.00 -9.50 2.43
CA ASN A 46 0.18 -8.05 2.35
C ASN A 46 -0.37 -7.41 1.06
N LYS A 47 -0.62 -8.15 -0.03
CA LYS A 47 -1.22 -7.50 -1.22
C LYS A 47 -2.70 -7.16 -0.99
N SER A 48 -3.46 -8.11 -0.45
CA SER A 48 -4.92 -7.94 -0.28
C SER A 48 -5.30 -6.93 0.81
N LYS A 49 -4.50 -6.78 1.87
CA LYS A 49 -4.74 -5.73 2.89
C LYS A 49 -4.48 -4.32 2.37
N ASN A 50 -3.59 -4.16 1.39
CA ASN A 50 -3.30 -2.85 0.81
C ASN A 50 -4.34 -2.44 -0.23
N GLU A 51 -4.91 -3.36 -0.99
CA GLU A 51 -5.91 -3.05 -2.03
C GLU A 51 -7.12 -2.27 -1.47
N ASN A 52 -7.70 -2.73 -0.36
CA ASN A 52 -8.83 -2.02 0.26
C ASN A 52 -8.44 -0.63 0.78
N ASN A 53 -7.23 -0.47 1.29
CA ASN A 53 -6.72 0.83 1.76
C ASN A 53 -6.45 1.79 0.59
N VAL A 54 -5.92 1.27 -0.52
CA VAL A 54 -5.67 2.02 -1.76
C VAL A 54 -6.99 2.50 -2.35
N ILE A 55 -7.97 1.60 -2.49
CA ILE A 55 -9.33 1.94 -2.96
C ILE A 55 -9.97 3.00 -2.05
N GLY A 56 -9.89 2.82 -0.72
CA GLY A 56 -10.42 3.78 0.24
C GLY A 56 -9.80 5.17 0.10
N GLY A 57 -8.47 5.23 -0.10
CA GLY A 57 -7.73 6.48 -0.32
C GLY A 57 -8.17 7.20 -1.59
N HIS A 58 -8.20 6.52 -2.73
CA HIS A 58 -8.64 7.11 -3.99
C HIS A 58 -10.11 7.58 -3.95
N LYS A 59 -10.99 6.84 -3.25
CA LYS A 59 -12.37 7.26 -3.05
C LYS A 59 -12.46 8.54 -2.20
N ALA A 60 -11.59 8.70 -1.20
CA ALA A 60 -11.51 9.93 -0.42
C ALA A 60 -10.98 11.10 -1.25
N THR A 61 -9.98 10.87 -2.11
CA THR A 61 -9.44 11.86 -3.05
C THR A 61 -10.53 12.41 -3.97
N LEU A 62 -11.44 11.57 -4.46
CA LEU A 62 -12.58 11.99 -5.27
C LEU A 62 -13.57 12.89 -4.53
N LYS A 63 -13.79 12.64 -3.23
CA LYS A 63 -14.71 13.43 -2.40
C LYS A 63 -14.09 14.73 -1.89
N ASN A 64 -12.76 14.85 -1.90
CA ASN A 64 -12.09 16.02 -1.34
C ASN A 64 -12.20 17.23 -2.31
N PRO A 65 -12.86 18.33 -1.92
CA PRO A 65 -12.99 19.51 -2.77
C PRO A 65 -11.67 20.26 -2.97
N ASN A 66 -10.67 20.02 -2.12
CA ASN A 66 -9.34 20.65 -2.22
C ASN A 66 -8.39 19.93 -3.18
N VAL A 67 -8.83 18.82 -3.78
CA VAL A 67 -8.04 18.06 -4.76
C VAL A 67 -8.41 18.54 -6.15
N GLY A 68 -7.38 18.82 -6.97
CA GLY A 68 -7.54 19.22 -8.35
C GLY A 68 -8.20 18.15 -9.22
N GLU A 69 -8.79 18.57 -10.34
CA GLU A 69 -9.51 17.68 -11.25
C GLU A 69 -8.61 16.56 -11.82
N GLU A 70 -7.37 16.87 -12.16
CA GLU A 70 -6.38 15.89 -12.66
C GLU A 70 -6.13 14.74 -11.66
N ALA A 71 -5.96 15.06 -10.38
CA ALA A 71 -5.75 14.06 -9.33
C ALA A 71 -7.01 13.24 -9.04
N LYS A 72 -8.19 13.84 -9.24
CA LYS A 72 -9.46 13.10 -9.19
C LYS A 72 -9.56 12.14 -10.37
N GLU A 73 -9.30 12.57 -11.59
CA GLU A 73 -9.33 11.72 -12.79
C GLU A 73 -8.43 10.49 -12.63
N HIS A 74 -7.17 10.70 -12.22
CA HIS A 74 -6.25 9.59 -11.96
C HIS A 74 -6.78 8.62 -10.89
N SER A 75 -7.39 9.16 -9.83
CA SER A 75 -7.99 8.32 -8.78
C SER A 75 -9.19 7.50 -9.28
N ARG A 76 -9.94 7.97 -10.30
CA ARG A 76 -11.02 7.19 -10.93
C ARG A 76 -10.47 6.04 -11.73
N GLU A 77 -9.41 6.28 -12.48
CA GLU A 77 -8.78 5.26 -13.31
C GLU A 77 -8.29 4.09 -12.44
N VAL A 78 -7.58 4.40 -11.36
CA VAL A 78 -7.11 3.39 -10.40
C VAL A 78 -8.28 2.62 -9.75
N LEU A 79 -9.36 3.31 -9.37
CA LEU A 79 -10.55 2.65 -8.81
C LEU A 79 -11.22 1.72 -9.84
N LYS A 80 -11.28 2.14 -11.11
CA LYS A 80 -11.84 1.35 -12.21
C LYS A 80 -10.99 0.11 -12.52
N GLU A 81 -9.66 0.24 -12.51
CA GLU A 81 -8.74 -0.89 -12.64
C GLU A 81 -8.94 -1.92 -11.51
N HIS A 82 -9.27 -1.45 -10.31
CA HIS A 82 -9.62 -2.29 -9.17
C HIS A 82 -11.08 -2.78 -9.16
N GLY A 83 -11.87 -2.53 -10.21
CA GLY A 83 -13.26 -2.99 -10.33
C GLY A 83 -14.25 -2.25 -9.42
N VAL A 84 -13.88 -1.06 -8.94
CA VAL A 84 -14.73 -0.21 -8.10
C VAL A 84 -15.38 0.86 -8.97
N GLU A 85 -16.67 0.68 -9.23
CA GLU A 85 -17.46 1.69 -9.93
C GLU A 85 -17.82 2.82 -8.97
N VAL A 86 -17.22 3.99 -9.22
CA VAL A 86 -17.55 5.21 -8.49
C VAL A 86 -18.64 5.93 -9.28
N GLU A 87 -19.90 5.78 -8.86
CA GLU A 87 -20.97 6.65 -9.36
C GLU A 87 -20.64 8.10 -8.98
N GLU A 88 -20.38 8.92 -10.00
CA GLU A 88 -20.18 10.35 -9.81
C GLU A 88 -21.48 10.99 -9.30
N TYR A 89 -21.48 11.38 -8.03
CA TYR A 89 -22.36 12.44 -7.59
C TYR A 89 -21.75 13.74 -8.07
N SER A 90 -22.27 14.26 -9.19
CA SER A 90 -21.98 15.59 -9.70
C SER A 90 -22.31 16.62 -8.60
N GLN A 91 -21.33 16.97 -7.77
CA GLN A 91 -21.44 18.13 -6.88
C GLN A 91 -21.13 19.37 -7.72
N SER A 92 -22.09 19.72 -8.57
CA SER A 92 -22.26 21.07 -9.08
C SER A 92 -22.53 21.97 -7.87
N GLY A 93 -21.50 22.66 -7.40
CA GLY A 93 -21.58 23.51 -6.23
C GLY A 93 -20.43 24.50 -6.21
N GLU A 94 -20.23 25.20 -7.32
CA GLU A 94 -19.48 26.45 -7.30
C GLU A 94 -20.25 27.45 -6.45
N GLU A 95 -20.02 27.47 -5.14
CA GLU A 95 -20.39 28.60 -4.31
C GLU A 95 -19.17 29.53 -4.23
N THR A 96 -19.01 30.33 -5.29
CA THR A 96 -18.12 31.49 -5.27
C THR A 96 -18.69 32.48 -4.27
N PHE A 97 -18.26 32.38 -3.02
CA PHE A 97 -18.53 33.40 -2.01
C PHE A 97 -17.75 34.66 -2.36
N VAL A 98 -18.35 35.52 -3.19
CA VAL A 98 -17.87 36.87 -3.44
C VAL A 98 -18.06 37.66 -2.14
N ARG A 99 -17.00 37.78 -1.34
CA ARG A 99 -17.03 38.61 -0.13
C ARG A 99 -17.20 40.07 -0.57
N GLY A 100 -18.42 40.58 -0.38
CA GLY A 100 -18.77 41.98 -0.61
C GLY A 100 -17.86 42.93 0.18
N THR A 101 -17.56 44.05 -0.47
CA THR A 101 -16.72 45.18 -0.06
C THR A 101 -16.98 45.71 1.33
#